data_AF-A0A131YMU3-F1
#
_entry.id   AF-A0A131YMU3-F1
#
_cell.length_a   1.000
_cell.length_b   1.000
_cell.length_c   1.000
_cell.angle_alpha   90.00
_cell.angle_beta   90.00
_cell.angle_gamma   90.00
#
_symmetry.space_group_name_H-M   'P 1'
#
loop_
_entity.id
_entity.type
_entity.pdbx_description
1 polymer ?
#
loop_
_entity_poly.entity_id
_entity_poly.type
_entity_poly.pdbx_seq_one_letter_code
_entity_poly.pdbx_strand_id
1 'polypeptide(L)'
;MDAKRRKLREELEAREAPGQEAAAAATAQQRLEKEVERLRREGSRQLAEERELLQRQMKQQMQQRDEQPDDLTRVKVRWKQQPGLKGYTETSLRQRLSQYGTISCLVFRNGSALVEFERPSAARLASQLELGSPDEGSLTVRLLGDSKGGESTPPPPPPQPTRTSHADDDYEDLVLRKLQQAAAAASQPS
;
A
#
# COMPACT_ATOMS: atom_id res chain seq x y z
N MET A 1 -55.45 -47.56 -37.46
CA MET A 1 -55.62 -46.15 -37.91
C MET A 1 -54.57 -45.21 -37.28
N ASP A 2 -53.63 -45.76 -36.51
CA ASP A 2 -52.75 -45.01 -35.61
C ASP A 2 -51.49 -44.46 -36.28
N ALA A 3 -51.01 -45.12 -37.34
CA ALA A 3 -49.81 -44.69 -38.07
C ALA A 3 -49.98 -43.30 -38.74
N LYS A 4 -51.16 -43.00 -39.29
CA LYS A 4 -51.45 -41.69 -39.90
C LYS A 4 -51.53 -40.57 -38.87
N ARG A 5 -52.14 -40.83 -37.71
CA ARG A 5 -52.19 -39.87 -36.59
C ARG A 5 -50.80 -39.59 -36.01
N ARG A 6 -49.95 -40.62 -35.93
CA ARG A 6 -48.58 -40.50 -35.42
C ARG A 6 -47.71 -39.67 -36.35
N LYS A 7 -47.77 -39.96 -37.66
CA LYS A 7 -47.02 -39.20 -38.69
C LYS A 7 -47.45 -37.74 -38.76
N LEU A 8 -48.76 -37.47 -38.68
CA LEU A 8 -49.27 -36.10 -38.67
C LEU A 8 -48.82 -35.31 -37.42
N ARG A 9 -48.76 -35.98 -36.25
CA ARG A 9 -48.23 -35.36 -35.03
C ARG A 9 -46.75 -35.03 -35.15
N GLU A 10 -45.95 -35.98 -35.63
CA GLU A 10 -44.51 -35.81 -35.82
C GLU A 10 -44.19 -34.69 -36.82
N GLU A 11 -44.97 -34.60 -37.91
CA GLU A 11 -44.78 -33.58 -38.94
C GLU A 11 -45.21 -32.17 -38.47
N LEU A 12 -46.23 -32.08 -37.62
CA LEU A 12 -46.61 -30.83 -36.95
C LEU A 12 -45.57 -30.42 -35.91
N GLU A 13 -45.10 -31.35 -35.09
CA GLU A 13 -44.09 -31.11 -34.06
C GLU A 13 -42.75 -30.68 -34.66
N ALA A 14 -42.30 -31.33 -35.75
CA ALA A 14 -41.10 -30.93 -36.48
C ALA A 14 -41.20 -29.51 -37.07
N ARG A 15 -42.41 -29.06 -37.40
CA ARG A 15 -42.65 -27.72 -37.94
C ARG A 15 -42.70 -26.65 -36.84
N GLU A 16 -43.12 -27.00 -35.62
CA GLU A 16 -43.27 -26.06 -34.50
C GLU A 16 -42.03 -26.00 -33.58
N ALA A 17 -41.24 -27.07 -33.50
CA ALA A 17 -40.01 -27.15 -32.73
C ALA A 17 -39.03 -25.97 -32.94
N PRO A 18 -38.68 -25.55 -34.18
CA PRO A 18 -37.74 -24.43 -34.37
C PRO A 18 -38.29 -23.08 -33.87
N GLY A 19 -39.62 -22.89 -33.91
CA GLY A 19 -40.25 -21.67 -33.40
C GLY A 19 -40.25 -21.61 -31.86
N GLN A 20 -40.46 -22.75 -31.20
CA GLN A 20 -40.37 -22.86 -29.75
C GLN A 20 -38.93 -22.68 -29.25
N GLU A 21 -37.97 -23.25 -29.96
CA GLU A 21 -36.55 -23.14 -29.63
C GLU A 21 -36.03 -21.70 -29.80
N ALA A 22 -36.44 -21.01 -30.87
CA ALA A 22 -36.14 -19.59 -31.07
C ALA A 22 -36.74 -18.69 -29.97
N ALA A 23 -37.99 -18.96 -29.54
CA ALA A 23 -38.62 -18.23 -28.45
C ALA A 23 -37.92 -18.47 -27.11
N ALA A 24 -37.52 -19.72 -26.83
CA ALA A 24 -36.76 -20.07 -25.64
C ALA A 24 -35.38 -19.39 -25.64
N ALA A 25 -34.68 -19.37 -26.77
CA ALA A 25 -33.40 -18.71 -26.94
C ALA A 25 -33.50 -17.19 -26.73
N ALA A 26 -34.52 -16.53 -27.29
CA ALA A 26 -34.77 -15.11 -27.09
C ALA A 26 -35.01 -14.77 -25.61
N THR A 27 -35.76 -15.62 -24.90
CA THR A 27 -36.04 -15.43 -23.46
C THR A 27 -34.77 -15.63 -22.62
N ALA A 28 -33.94 -16.61 -22.98
CA ALA A 28 -32.65 -16.84 -22.33
C ALA A 28 -31.67 -15.67 -22.57
N GLN A 29 -31.62 -15.14 -23.79
CA GLN A 29 -30.79 -13.99 -24.14
C GLN A 29 -31.22 -12.76 -23.33
N GLN A 30 -32.52 -12.48 -23.23
CA GLN A 30 -33.01 -11.34 -22.44
C GLN A 30 -32.67 -11.47 -20.94
N ARG A 31 -32.67 -12.68 -20.39
CA ARG A 31 -32.23 -12.92 -19.01
C ARG A 31 -30.73 -12.66 -18.85
N LEU A 32 -29.93 -13.14 -19.80
CA LEU A 32 -28.48 -12.92 -19.79
C LEU A 32 -28.13 -11.44 -19.89
N GLU A 33 -28.79 -10.69 -20.77
CA GLU A 33 -28.59 -9.24 -20.94
C GLU A 33 -28.88 -8.48 -19.66
N LYS A 34 -29.98 -8.80 -18.96
CA LYS A 34 -30.32 -8.21 -17.66
C LYS A 34 -29.26 -8.52 -16.61
N GLU A 35 -28.74 -9.74 -16.59
CA GLU A 35 -27.70 -10.15 -15.64
C GLU A 35 -26.38 -9.43 -15.91
N VAL A 36 -26.00 -9.29 -17.19
CA VAL A 36 -24.81 -8.53 -17.61
C VAL A 36 -24.95 -7.06 -17.21
N GLU A 37 -26.10 -6.44 -17.41
CA GLU A 37 -26.35 -5.06 -17.04
C GLU A 37 -26.26 -4.87 -15.50
N ARG A 38 -26.84 -5.79 -14.73
CA ARG A 38 -26.74 -5.80 -13.27
C ARG A 38 -25.29 -5.87 -12.82
N LEU A 39 -24.53 -6.84 -13.34
CA LEU A 39 -23.12 -7.03 -12.99
C LEU A 39 -22.26 -5.82 -13.38
N ARG A 40 -22.51 -5.20 -14.53
CA ARG A 40 -21.82 -3.97 -14.93
C ARG A 40 -22.08 -2.84 -13.95
N ARG A 41 -23.34 -2.67 -13.52
CA ARG A 41 -23.71 -1.63 -12.55
C ARG A 41 -23.05 -1.89 -11.20
N GLU A 42 -23.09 -3.12 -10.71
CA GLU A 42 -22.44 -3.52 -9.46
C GLU A 42 -20.92 -3.33 -9.52
N GLY A 43 -20.26 -3.78 -10.59
CA GLY A 43 -18.82 -3.58 -10.78
C GLY A 43 -18.45 -2.10 -10.89
N SER A 44 -19.24 -1.30 -11.61
CA SER A 44 -19.01 0.16 -11.70
C SER A 44 -19.11 0.86 -10.33
N ARG A 45 -20.03 0.39 -9.48
CA ARG A 45 -20.23 0.91 -8.13
C ARG A 45 -19.05 0.54 -7.23
N GLN A 46 -18.61 -0.72 -7.24
CA GLN A 46 -17.45 -1.16 -6.46
C GLN A 46 -16.19 -0.37 -6.81
N LEU A 47 -15.91 -0.19 -8.11
CA LEU A 47 -14.78 0.60 -8.57
C LEU A 47 -14.88 2.08 -8.14
N ALA A 48 -16.08 2.66 -8.16
CA ALA A 48 -16.28 4.03 -7.70
C ALA A 48 -15.99 4.18 -6.19
N GLU A 49 -16.47 3.22 -5.39
CA GLU A 49 -16.24 3.18 -3.94
C GLU A 49 -14.75 3.00 -3.61
N GLU A 50 -14.04 2.08 -4.28
CA GLU A 50 -12.60 1.89 -4.10
C GLU A 50 -11.79 3.12 -4.49
N ARG A 51 -12.11 3.74 -5.63
CA ARG A 51 -11.45 4.96 -6.09
C ARG A 51 -11.63 6.08 -5.07
N GLU A 52 -12.83 6.24 -4.52
CA GLU A 52 -13.10 7.25 -3.50
C GLU A 52 -12.28 6.98 -2.23
N LEU A 53 -12.22 5.72 -1.78
CA LEU A 53 -11.42 5.33 -0.62
C LEU A 53 -9.94 5.66 -0.81
N LEU A 54 -9.37 5.30 -1.97
CA LEU A 54 -7.99 5.61 -2.33
C LEU A 54 -7.73 7.12 -2.34
N GLN A 55 -8.64 7.91 -2.94
CA GLN A 55 -8.52 9.35 -2.94
C GLN A 55 -8.58 9.96 -1.53
N ARG A 56 -9.45 9.45 -0.66
CA ARG A 56 -9.52 9.87 0.74
C ARG A 56 -8.23 9.54 1.50
N GLN A 57 -7.68 8.34 1.31
CA GLN A 57 -6.40 7.95 1.93
C GLN A 57 -5.24 8.83 1.47
N MET A 58 -5.13 9.11 0.16
CA MET A 58 -4.09 10.01 -0.36
C MET A 58 -4.22 11.42 0.23
N LYS A 59 -5.44 11.96 0.31
CA LYS A 59 -5.69 13.27 0.93
C LYS A 59 -5.31 13.28 2.41
N GLN A 60 -5.66 12.25 3.17
CA GLN A 60 -5.28 12.12 4.57
C GLN A 60 -3.77 12.04 4.76
N GLN A 61 -3.05 11.30 3.90
CA GLN A 61 -1.59 11.24 3.96
C GLN A 61 -0.94 12.59 3.63
N MET A 62 -1.48 13.34 2.67
CA MET A 62 -1.01 14.70 2.36
C MET A 62 -1.26 15.65 3.53
N GLN A 63 -2.44 15.61 4.16
CA GLN A 63 -2.76 16.42 5.33
C GLN A 63 -1.85 16.07 6.52
N GLN A 64 -1.63 14.78 6.80
CA GLN A 64 -0.68 14.36 7.85
C GLN A 64 0.76 14.80 7.57
N ARG A 65 1.13 14.99 6.30
CA ARG A 65 2.45 15.51 5.91
C ARG A 65 2.55 17.02 6.13
N ASP A 66 1.48 17.78 5.88
CA ASP A 66 1.43 19.22 6.14
C ASP A 66 1.22 19.54 7.64
N GLU A 67 0.59 18.65 8.39
CA GLU A 67 0.40 18.75 9.85
C GLU A 67 1.58 18.20 10.67
N GLN A 68 2.57 17.57 10.02
CA GLN A 68 3.81 17.22 10.72
C GLN A 68 4.52 18.51 11.14
N PRO A 69 4.82 18.70 12.43
CA PRO A 69 5.47 19.92 12.87
C PRO A 69 6.82 20.05 12.18
N ASP A 70 7.09 21.23 11.61
CA ASP A 70 8.38 21.62 11.01
C ASP A 70 9.59 21.32 11.93
N ASP A 71 9.35 21.14 13.23
CA ASP A 71 10.37 20.78 14.21
C ASP A 71 10.96 19.37 14.01
N LEU A 72 10.29 18.49 13.25
CA LEU A 72 10.80 17.15 12.90
C LEU A 72 11.78 17.16 11.72
N THR A 73 11.86 18.25 10.97
CA THR A 73 12.87 18.42 9.90
C THR A 73 14.10 19.18 10.39
N ARG A 74 14.05 19.73 11.61
CA ARG A 74 15.08 20.59 12.19
C ARG A 74 15.94 19.87 13.22
N VAL A 75 17.26 19.97 13.07
CA VAL A 75 18.24 19.46 14.04
C VAL A 75 19.13 20.58 14.57
N LYS A 76 19.40 20.52 15.88
CA LYS A 76 20.40 21.34 16.55
C LYS A 76 21.69 20.55 16.65
N VAL A 77 22.71 21.10 16.04
CA VAL A 77 24.06 20.57 16.08
C VAL A 77 24.86 21.38 17.09
N ARG A 78 25.61 20.72 17.97
CA ARG A 78 26.58 21.33 18.87
C ARG A 78 27.92 20.62 18.78
N TRP A 79 29.00 21.36 18.92
CA TRP A 79 30.35 20.82 19.03
C TRP A 79 31.17 21.61 20.04
N LYS A 80 32.19 20.96 20.59
CA LYS A 80 33.18 21.62 21.44
C LYS A 80 34.39 21.96 20.59
N GLN A 81 34.83 23.21 20.62
CA GLN A 81 36.11 23.56 20.01
C GLN A 81 37.24 23.03 20.88
N GLN A 82 38.10 22.20 20.29
CA GLN A 82 39.28 21.67 20.95
C GLN A 82 40.52 22.41 20.47
N PRO A 83 41.47 22.75 21.37
CA PRO A 83 42.71 23.40 20.98
C PRO A 83 43.53 22.45 20.08
N GLY A 84 43.91 22.93 18.89
CA GLY A 84 44.73 22.17 17.93
C GLY A 84 43.96 21.49 16.79
N LEU A 85 42.62 21.52 16.80
CA LEU A 85 41.80 21.05 15.68
C LEU A 85 41.33 22.20 14.80
N LYS A 86 41.10 21.93 13.51
CA LYS A 86 40.70 22.92 12.50
C LYS A 86 39.33 23.55 12.76
N GLY A 87 38.50 22.87 13.58
CA GLY A 87 37.16 23.27 13.95
C GLY A 87 36.17 23.16 12.79
N TYR A 88 34.88 23.09 13.12
CA TYR A 88 33.83 23.03 12.10
C TYR A 88 33.62 24.39 11.44
N THR A 89 33.56 24.39 10.11
CA THR A 89 33.14 25.52 9.30
C THR A 89 31.73 25.29 8.77
N GLU A 90 31.07 26.35 8.31
CA GLU A 90 29.74 26.23 7.70
C GLU A 90 29.76 25.27 6.51
N THR A 91 30.77 25.38 5.64
CA THR A 91 30.94 24.54 4.45
C THR A 91 31.22 23.08 4.80
N SER A 92 32.10 22.81 5.77
CA SER A 92 32.40 21.43 6.17
C SER A 92 31.20 20.76 6.83
N LEU A 93 30.47 21.48 7.68
CA LEU A 93 29.26 20.99 8.30
C LEU A 93 28.15 20.74 7.28
N ARG A 94 27.97 21.63 6.31
CA ARG A 94 26.99 21.46 5.21
C ARG A 94 27.29 20.23 4.37
N GLN A 95 28.55 20.06 3.96
CA GLN A 95 28.98 18.92 3.15
C GLN A 95 28.75 17.60 3.90
N ARG A 96 29.12 17.55 5.18
CA ARG A 96 28.91 16.39 6.04
C ARG A 96 27.43 16.06 6.17
N LEU A 97 26.60 17.01 6.57
CA LEU A 97 25.18 16.76 6.79
C LEU A 97 24.41 16.49 5.50
N SER A 98 24.92 16.94 4.34
CA SER A 98 24.31 16.65 3.04
C SER A 98 24.30 15.15 2.70
N GLN A 99 25.13 14.33 3.36
CA GLN A 99 25.14 12.87 3.16
C GLN A 99 23.85 12.18 3.62
N TYR A 100 23.10 12.79 4.55
CA TYR A 100 21.85 12.25 5.06
C TYR A 100 20.63 12.73 4.28
N GLY A 101 20.76 13.84 3.55
CA GLY A 101 19.70 14.39 2.72
C GLY A 101 19.91 15.84 2.33
N THR A 102 18.99 16.34 1.51
CA THR A 102 18.99 17.74 1.06
C THR A 102 18.70 18.69 2.22
N ILE A 103 19.55 19.69 2.37
CA ILE A 103 19.44 20.72 3.40
C ILE A 103 18.69 21.93 2.80
N SER A 104 17.55 22.27 3.39
CA SER A 104 16.75 23.45 3.06
C SER A 104 17.41 24.73 3.59
N CYS A 105 17.83 24.71 4.87
CA CYS A 105 18.44 25.86 5.53
C CYS A 105 19.52 25.42 6.53
N LEU A 106 20.59 26.20 6.64
CA LEU A 106 21.64 26.00 7.63
C LEU A 106 22.03 27.34 8.25
N VAL A 107 21.91 27.43 9.58
CA VAL A 107 22.31 28.60 10.35
C VAL A 107 23.48 28.22 11.25
N PHE A 108 24.66 28.79 10.96
CA PHE A 108 25.89 28.50 11.68
C PHE A 108 26.16 29.55 12.76
N ARG A 109 26.49 29.10 13.98
CA ARG A 109 26.97 29.94 15.08
C ARG A 109 28.20 29.30 15.74
N ASN A 110 28.97 30.09 16.47
CA ASN A 110 30.17 29.64 17.16
C ASN A 110 29.84 28.51 18.16
N GLY A 111 30.17 27.26 17.80
CA GLY A 111 29.95 26.06 18.62
C GLY A 111 28.57 25.40 18.49
N SER A 112 27.70 25.92 17.61
CA SER A 112 26.40 25.29 17.33
C SER A 112 25.82 25.69 15.99
N ALA A 113 25.09 24.80 15.33
CA ALA A 113 24.32 25.11 14.12
C ALA A 113 22.88 24.61 14.25
N LEU A 114 21.97 25.27 13.53
CA LEU A 114 20.62 24.78 13.29
C LEU A 114 20.53 24.39 11.82
N VAL A 115 20.10 23.17 11.54
CA VAL A 115 20.00 22.63 10.18
C VAL A 115 18.58 22.15 9.96
N GLU A 116 17.99 22.58 8.85
CA GLU A 116 16.65 22.20 8.41
C GLU A 116 16.78 21.36 7.13
N PHE A 117 16.24 20.15 7.18
CA PHE A 117 16.23 19.23 6.04
C PHE A 117 14.92 19.31 5.26
N GLU A 118 14.94 18.94 3.99
CA GLU A 118 13.69 18.81 3.21
C GLU A 118 12.81 17.64 3.68
N ARG A 119 13.42 16.63 4.32
CA ARG A 119 12.74 15.41 4.76
C ARG A 119 13.02 15.13 6.24
N PRO A 120 11.99 14.76 7.03
CA PRO A 120 12.17 14.45 8.46
C PRO A 120 13.02 13.18 8.67
N SER A 121 13.01 12.25 7.70
CA SER A 121 13.89 11.08 7.74
C SER A 121 15.38 11.44 7.74
N ALA A 122 15.77 12.48 6.99
CA ALA A 122 17.15 12.95 6.94
C ALA A 122 17.59 13.55 8.28
N ALA A 123 16.72 14.36 8.90
CA ALA A 123 16.93 14.92 10.23
C ALA A 123 17.13 13.82 11.29
N ARG A 124 16.28 12.77 11.26
CA ARG A 124 16.38 11.62 12.16
C ARG A 124 17.66 10.82 11.97
N LEU A 125 18.05 10.54 10.72
CA LEU A 125 19.29 9.83 10.41
C LEU A 125 20.53 10.63 10.85
N ALA A 126 20.56 11.93 10.56
CA ALA A 126 21.63 12.81 11.02
C ALA A 126 21.73 12.82 12.56
N SER A 127 20.60 12.80 13.27
CA SER A 127 20.60 12.76 14.74
C SER A 127 21.12 11.44 15.33
N GLN A 128 21.01 10.33 14.61
CA GLN A 128 21.40 9.00 15.10
C GLN A 128 22.81 8.59 14.69
N LEU A 129 23.25 9.02 13.50
CA LEU A 129 24.45 8.52 12.86
C LEU A 129 25.61 9.51 12.86
N GLU A 130 25.36 10.80 13.07
CA GLU A 130 26.43 11.80 12.99
C GLU A 130 27.12 11.98 14.35
N LEU A 131 28.38 11.53 14.43
CA LEU A 131 29.24 11.68 15.61
C LEU A 131 30.40 12.68 15.39
N GLY A 132 30.58 13.19 14.17
CA GLY A 132 31.67 14.11 13.80
C GLY A 132 32.89 13.45 13.17
N SER A 133 33.96 14.24 13.04
CA SER A 133 35.25 13.87 12.43
C SER A 133 36.35 13.77 13.49
N PRO A 134 37.32 12.84 13.37
CA PRO A 134 38.51 12.84 14.24
C PRO A 134 39.38 14.10 14.07
N ASP A 135 39.34 14.75 12.89
CA ASP A 135 40.12 15.96 12.56
C ASP A 135 39.46 17.28 13.00
N GLU A 136 38.13 17.29 13.16
CA GLU A 136 37.35 18.50 13.49
C GLU A 136 36.73 18.45 14.91
N GLY A 137 36.68 17.27 15.54
CA GLY A 137 36.18 17.04 16.89
C GLY A 137 34.81 16.36 16.93
N SER A 138 34.32 16.01 18.12
CA SER A 138 33.02 15.34 18.25
C SER A 138 31.83 16.28 18.01
N LEU A 139 30.80 15.75 17.36
CA LEU A 139 29.55 16.43 17.05
C LEU A 139 28.41 15.82 17.88
N THR A 140 27.48 16.65 18.34
CA THR A 140 26.24 16.21 18.97
C THR A 140 25.06 16.78 18.20
N VAL A 141 24.27 15.91 17.58
CA VAL A 141 23.08 16.28 16.83
C VAL A 141 21.84 15.90 17.64
N ARG A 142 20.90 16.82 17.79
CA ARG A 142 19.61 16.59 18.47
C ARG A 142 18.46 17.09 17.60
N LEU A 143 17.43 16.28 17.44
CA LEU A 143 16.18 16.68 16.80
C LEU A 143 15.42 17.68 17.69
N LEU A 144 14.92 18.79 17.13
CA LEU A 144 14.21 19.81 17.94
C LEU A 144 12.81 19.37 18.34
N GLY A 145 12.12 18.58 17.51
CA GLY A 145 10.79 18.04 17.80
C GLY A 145 10.77 16.89 18.81
N ASP A 146 11.93 16.33 19.19
CA ASP A 146 12.04 15.34 20.27
C ASP A 146 12.14 16.04 21.62
N SER A 147 11.03 16.58 22.11
CA SER A 147 10.89 16.97 23.52
C SER A 147 10.79 15.71 24.40
N LYS A 148 11.85 14.90 24.43
CA LYS A 148 12.13 13.90 25.47
C LYS A 148 13.60 13.93 25.84
N GLY A 149 13.98 14.95 26.60
CA GLY A 149 15.05 14.79 27.58
C GLY A 149 14.51 13.97 28.74
N GLY A 150 14.86 12.69 28.80
CA GLY A 150 14.50 11.81 29.92
C GLY A 150 14.25 10.36 29.48
N GLU A 151 15.26 9.53 29.74
CA GLU A 151 15.19 8.08 29.93
C GLU A 151 14.70 7.19 28.77
N SER A 152 15.62 6.36 28.30
CA SER A 152 15.38 5.24 27.40
C SER A 152 14.50 4.20 28.11
N THR A 153 13.20 4.23 27.88
CA THR A 153 12.37 3.02 27.93
C THR A 153 11.94 2.69 26.51
N PRO A 154 12.26 1.49 25.98
CA PRO A 154 11.80 1.12 24.65
C PRO A 154 10.26 1.13 24.64
N PRO A 155 9.62 1.70 23.60
CA PRO A 155 8.18 1.62 23.47
C PRO A 155 7.76 0.15 23.33
N PRO A 156 6.66 -0.29 23.95
CA PRO A 156 6.09 -1.59 23.63
C PRO A 156 5.79 -1.66 22.13
N PRO A 157 6.03 -2.80 21.47
CA PRO A 157 5.75 -2.93 20.05
C PRO A 157 4.28 -2.59 19.78
N PRO A 158 3.97 -1.90 18.66
CA PRO A 158 2.59 -1.66 18.29
C PRO A 158 1.87 -3.01 18.19
N PRO A 159 0.58 -3.10 18.57
CA PRO A 159 -0.19 -4.30 18.31
C PRO A 159 -0.16 -4.53 16.80
N GLN A 160 0.58 -5.56 16.40
CA GLN A 160 0.52 -6.04 15.04
C GLN A 160 -0.95 -6.31 14.76
N PRO A 161 -1.54 -5.83 13.65
CA PRO A 161 -2.78 -6.40 13.20
C PRO A 161 -2.47 -7.87 12.99
N THR A 162 -3.01 -8.73 13.87
CA THR A 162 -3.13 -10.14 13.57
C THR A 162 -3.93 -10.19 12.28
N ARG A 163 -3.21 -10.30 11.16
CA ARG A 163 -3.78 -10.81 9.92
C ARG A 163 -4.21 -12.21 10.30
N THR A 164 -5.47 -12.36 10.70
CA THR A 164 -6.19 -13.62 10.59
C THR A 164 -6.46 -13.83 9.11
N SER A 165 -5.39 -13.93 8.32
CA SER A 165 -5.37 -14.45 6.96
C SER A 165 -4.99 -15.92 7.08
N HIS A 166 -5.86 -16.68 7.72
CA HIS A 166 -5.80 -18.14 7.68
C HIS A 166 -6.98 -18.68 6.87
N ALA A 167 -8.15 -18.01 6.94
CA ALA A 167 -9.37 -18.48 6.28
C ALA A 167 -9.34 -18.43 4.73
N ASP A 168 -8.62 -17.49 4.11
CA ASP A 168 -8.52 -17.41 2.64
C ASP A 168 -7.52 -18.43 2.07
N ASP A 169 -6.36 -18.60 2.73
CA ASP A 169 -5.37 -19.62 2.35
C ASP A 169 -5.96 -21.04 2.51
N ASP A 170 -6.77 -21.26 3.55
CA ASP A 170 -7.49 -22.53 3.77
C ASP A 170 -8.51 -22.83 2.66
N TYR A 171 -9.15 -21.79 2.09
CA TYR A 171 -10.12 -21.94 1.01
C TYR A 171 -9.46 -22.25 -0.33
N GLU A 172 -8.32 -21.62 -0.63
CA GLU A 172 -7.53 -21.89 -1.82
C GLU A 172 -7.01 -23.34 -1.80
N ASP A 173 -6.44 -23.77 -0.67
CA ASP A 173 -5.95 -25.14 -0.50
C ASP A 173 -7.07 -26.19 -0.61
N LEU A 174 -8.25 -25.90 -0.06
CA LEU A 174 -9.42 -26.79 -0.18
C LEU A 174 -9.86 -26.95 -1.64
N VAL A 175 -9.88 -25.85 -2.39
CA VAL A 175 -10.28 -25.84 -3.80
C VAL A 175 -9.27 -26.59 -4.66
N LEU A 176 -7.97 -26.33 -4.48
CA LEU A 176 -6.90 -27.00 -5.23
C LEU A 176 -6.90 -28.52 -5.00
N ARG A 177 -7.06 -28.94 -3.74
CA ARG A 177 -7.14 -30.37 -3.40
C ARG A 177 -8.34 -31.07 -4.02
N LYS A 178 -9.48 -30.38 -4.10
CA LYS A 178 -10.70 -30.91 -4.70
C LYS A 178 -10.60 -31.03 -6.22
N LEU A 179 -9.94 -30.07 -6.86
CA LEU A 179 -9.66 -30.09 -8.30
C LEU A 179 -8.72 -31.24 -8.68
N GLN A 180 -7.67 -31.47 -7.86
CA GLN A 180 -6.73 -32.57 -8.04
C GLN A 180 -7.39 -33.95 -7.87
N GLN A 181 -8.29 -34.10 -6.88
CA GLN A 181 -9.07 -35.34 -6.69
C GLN A 181 -10.00 -35.63 -7.87
N ALA A 182 -10.70 -34.60 -8.38
CA ALA A 182 -11.56 -34.75 -9.55
C ALA A 182 -10.77 -35.14 -10.81
N ALA A 183 -9.58 -34.56 -11.01
CA ALA A 183 -8.69 -34.91 -12.10
C ALA A 183 -8.18 -36.36 -12.00
N ALA A 184 -7.83 -36.83 -10.80
CA ALA A 184 -7.40 -38.21 -10.58
C ALA A 184 -8.53 -39.23 -10.78
N ALA A 185 -9.76 -38.90 -10.36
CA ALA A 185 -10.94 -39.74 -10.57
C ALA A 185 -11.37 -39.82 -12.04
N ALA A 186 -11.19 -38.73 -12.80
CA ALA A 186 -11.45 -38.70 -14.24
C ALA A 186 -10.39 -39.45 -15.08
N SER A 187 -9.22 -39.74 -14.51
CA SER A 187 -8.10 -40.37 -15.22
C SER A 187 -7.95 -41.87 -14.90
N GLN A 188 -8.87 -42.49 -14.17
CA GLN A 188 -8.95 -43.95 -14.06
C GLN A 188 -9.80 -44.50 -15.21
N PRO A 189 -9.23 -45.26 -16.17
CA PRO A 189 -10.02 -45.97 -17.16
C PRO A 189 -10.79 -47.11 -16.47
N SER A 190 -12.06 -47.28 -16.85
CA SER A 190 -12.91 -48.43 -16.51
C SER A 190 -12.32 -49.75 -17.00
#